data_AF-A0A955JJS7-F1
#
_entry.id   AF-A0A955JJS7-F1
#
_cell.length_a   1.000
_cell.length_b   1.000
_cell.length_c   1.000
_cell.angle_alpha   90.00
_cell.angle_beta   90.00
_cell.angle_gamma   90.00
#
_symmetry.space_group_name_H-M   'P 1'
#
loop_
_entity.id
_entity.type
_entity.pdbx_description
1 polymer ?
#
loop_
_entity_poly.entity_id
_entity_poly.type
_entity_poly.pdbx_seq_one_letter_code
_entity_poly.pdbx_strand_id
1 'polypeptide(L)'
;MWFGAHQKIDRLARRKFACDAADGPATLFPETKQILQFEGHNGPDAIKRKTPAQDEPWHYYDPYDETDTQILDIIAEHYKNLVAALREENKTRASFEAAWLAHAVVDGLTPAHHYPYEKELQRLRGGKGIESRTTAKEKILMPGDTMREKLRNNWQMWGDKGLLATHIAFEAGVALVILPLRFTRMRFQPRPKRTPYLEYFKSQATIVADLKLYEQFYVSAWTPKLAKRVRRELVPVIVSTVAYIWQSAAEEAYKKGKST
;
A
#
# COMPACT_ATOMS: atom_id res chain seq x y z
N MET A 1 3.62 1.87 -8.14
CA MET A 1 3.91 0.51 -8.68
C MET A 1 5.22 0.05 -8.07
N TRP A 2 5.18 -0.85 -7.09
CA TRP A 2 6.39 -1.43 -6.52
C TRP A 2 6.64 -2.80 -7.14
N PHE A 3 7.41 -2.84 -8.23
CA PHE A 3 7.71 -4.10 -8.94
C PHE A 3 8.23 -5.18 -7.99
N GLY A 4 7.42 -6.21 -7.73
CA GLY A 4 7.79 -7.33 -6.88
C GLY A 4 7.68 -7.09 -5.36
N ALA A 5 7.50 -5.85 -4.92
CA ALA A 5 7.55 -5.53 -3.49
C ALA A 5 6.24 -5.86 -2.77
N HIS A 6 5.07 -5.59 -3.36
CA HIS A 6 3.78 -6.07 -2.82
C HIS A 6 3.82 -7.58 -2.68
N GLN A 7 4.20 -8.30 -3.74
CA GLN A 7 4.32 -9.76 -3.67
C GLN A 7 5.35 -10.23 -2.64
N LYS A 8 6.39 -9.44 -2.35
CA LYS A 8 7.36 -9.78 -1.31
C LYS A 8 6.79 -9.54 0.08
N ILE A 9 6.06 -8.44 0.29
CA ILE A 9 5.37 -8.13 1.52
C ILE A 9 4.32 -9.19 1.83
N ASP A 10 3.50 -9.59 0.85
CA ASP A 10 2.49 -10.65 1.03
C ASP A 10 3.09 -11.97 1.48
N ARG A 11 4.22 -12.37 0.88
CA ARG A 11 4.95 -13.59 1.30
C ARG A 11 5.41 -13.48 2.76
N LEU A 12 5.91 -12.33 3.18
CA LEU A 12 6.37 -12.09 4.54
C LEU A 12 5.19 -12.02 5.52
N ALA A 13 4.10 -11.35 5.14
CA ALA A 13 2.88 -11.19 5.92
C ALA A 13 2.17 -12.52 6.11
N ARG A 14 2.04 -13.35 5.06
CA ARG A 14 1.41 -14.67 5.16
C ARG A 14 2.20 -15.61 6.06
N ARG A 15 3.54 -15.49 6.05
CA ARG A 15 4.40 -16.22 6.97
C ARG A 15 4.25 -15.72 8.41
N LYS A 16 4.18 -14.40 8.63
CA LYS A 16 3.92 -13.82 9.95
C LYS A 16 2.56 -14.26 10.50
N PHE A 17 1.53 -14.18 9.66
CA PHE A 17 0.18 -14.68 9.93
C PHE A 17 0.21 -16.15 10.39
N ALA A 18 0.94 -17.02 9.68
CA ALA A 18 1.06 -18.43 10.07
C ALA A 18 1.73 -18.62 11.44
N CYS A 19 2.75 -17.83 11.75
CA CYS A 19 3.43 -17.89 13.05
C CYS A 19 2.55 -17.43 14.22
N ASP A 20 1.71 -16.42 14.01
CA ASP A 20 0.84 -15.88 15.06
C ASP A 20 -0.44 -16.69 15.27
N ALA A 21 -0.90 -17.41 14.23
CA ALA A 21 -2.14 -18.18 14.23
C ALA A 21 -1.94 -19.63 14.72
N ALA A 22 -0.92 -19.88 15.55
CA ALA A 22 -0.36 -21.19 15.88
C ALA A 22 -1.36 -22.25 16.40
N ASP A 23 -2.56 -21.88 16.84
CA ASP A 23 -3.57 -22.79 17.39
C ASP A 23 -4.94 -22.75 16.66
N GLY A 24 -5.02 -22.28 15.42
CA GLY A 24 -6.30 -22.24 14.69
C GLY A 24 -6.27 -21.88 13.20
N PRO A 25 -6.99 -20.82 12.75
CA PRO A 25 -7.54 -20.60 11.40
C PRO A 25 -6.57 -20.51 10.21
N ALA A 26 -5.28 -20.82 10.40
CA ALA A 26 -4.25 -20.74 9.38
C ALA A 26 -4.38 -21.75 8.23
N THR A 27 -5.08 -22.87 8.44
CA THR A 27 -5.33 -23.91 7.43
C THR A 27 -6.49 -23.58 6.48
N LEU A 28 -7.43 -22.77 6.94
CA LEU A 28 -8.60 -22.33 6.15
C LEU A 28 -8.31 -21.04 5.38
N PHE A 29 -7.33 -20.27 5.81
CA PHE A 29 -6.91 -19.04 5.14
C PHE A 29 -6.07 -19.34 3.86
N PRO A 30 -6.26 -18.57 2.76
CA PRO A 30 -5.52 -18.72 1.51
C PRO A 30 -4.01 -18.90 1.67
N GLU A 31 -3.41 -19.77 0.86
CA GLU A 31 -1.97 -19.92 0.79
C GLU A 31 -1.32 -18.76 0.03
N THR A 32 -0.04 -18.53 0.31
CA THR A 32 0.78 -17.52 -0.39
C THR A 32 0.65 -17.61 -1.91
N LYS A 33 0.68 -18.81 -2.50
CA LYS A 33 0.58 -18.97 -3.95
C LYS A 33 -0.75 -18.49 -4.50
N GLN A 34 -1.84 -18.68 -3.75
CA GLN A 34 -3.20 -18.32 -4.17
C GLN A 34 -3.41 -16.81 -4.07
N ILE A 35 -2.95 -16.18 -2.98
CA ILE A 35 -2.98 -14.71 -2.82
C ILE A 35 -2.23 -14.05 -3.98
N LEU A 36 -1.02 -14.54 -4.28
CA LEU A 36 -0.17 -13.96 -5.34
C LEU A 36 -0.74 -14.11 -6.76
N GLN A 37 -1.76 -14.94 -6.99
CA GLN A 37 -2.44 -15.00 -8.29
C GLN A 37 -3.21 -13.73 -8.61
N PHE A 38 -3.60 -12.97 -7.58
CA PHE A 38 -4.39 -11.73 -7.67
C PHE A 38 -3.53 -10.49 -7.40
N GLU A 39 -2.21 -10.62 -7.46
CA GLU A 39 -1.26 -9.52 -7.39
C GLU A 39 -0.56 -9.28 -8.73
N GLY A 40 0.08 -8.13 -8.88
CA GLY A 40 0.78 -7.78 -10.12
C GLY A 40 -0.18 -7.68 -11.32
N HIS A 41 -0.01 -8.52 -12.36
CA HIS A 41 -0.76 -8.41 -13.63
C HIS A 41 -2.27 -8.71 -13.50
N ASN A 42 -2.67 -9.45 -12.47
CA ASN A 42 -4.05 -9.78 -12.18
C ASN A 42 -4.59 -9.01 -10.97
N GLY A 43 -3.80 -8.08 -10.44
CA GLY A 43 -4.11 -7.30 -9.25
C GLY A 43 -4.36 -5.82 -9.53
N PRO A 44 -4.49 -5.00 -8.49
CA PRO A 44 -4.87 -3.59 -8.61
C PRO A 44 -3.93 -2.78 -9.50
N ASP A 45 -2.62 -3.06 -9.42
CA ASP A 45 -1.60 -2.39 -10.24
C ASP A 45 -1.74 -2.62 -11.76
N ALA A 46 -2.45 -3.67 -12.18
CA ALA A 46 -2.75 -3.92 -13.59
C ALA A 46 -3.94 -3.11 -14.10
N ILE A 47 -4.93 -2.82 -13.25
CA ILE A 47 -6.09 -1.99 -13.62
C ILE A 47 -5.62 -0.60 -14.01
N LYS A 48 -4.67 -0.01 -13.26
CA LYS A 48 -4.01 1.28 -13.59
C LYS A 48 -3.41 1.34 -14.98
N ARG A 49 -2.93 0.20 -15.49
CA ARG A 49 -2.35 0.10 -16.84
C ARG A 49 -3.40 -0.11 -17.92
N LYS A 50 -4.55 -0.70 -17.56
CA LYS A 50 -5.60 -1.14 -18.47
C LYS A 50 -6.73 -0.09 -18.62
N THR A 51 -7.04 0.68 -17.58
CA THR A 51 -8.11 1.70 -17.59
C THR A 51 -7.63 3.04 -16.99
N PRO A 52 -6.91 3.86 -17.76
CA PRO A 52 -6.43 5.15 -17.27
C PRO A 52 -7.59 6.06 -16.83
N ALA A 53 -7.59 6.46 -15.55
CA ALA A 53 -8.54 7.42 -14.95
C ALA A 53 -10.00 6.92 -14.84
N GLN A 54 -10.23 5.62 -15.01
CA GLN A 54 -11.48 4.94 -14.67
C GLN A 54 -11.14 3.81 -13.69
N ASP A 55 -11.74 3.86 -12.50
CA ASP A 55 -11.61 2.86 -11.44
C ASP A 55 -10.15 2.56 -11.03
N GLU A 56 -9.26 3.55 -11.16
CA GLU A 56 -7.92 3.45 -10.56
C GLU A 56 -8.09 3.59 -9.05
N PRO A 57 -7.69 2.59 -8.24
CA PRO A 57 -7.77 2.74 -6.80
C PRO A 57 -6.97 3.99 -6.40
N TRP A 58 -7.52 4.79 -5.50
CA TRP A 58 -6.82 5.94 -4.95
C TRP A 58 -5.81 5.44 -3.91
N HIS A 59 -4.53 5.74 -4.10
CA HIS A 59 -3.44 5.17 -3.28
C HIS A 59 -2.85 6.14 -2.26
N TYR A 60 -3.26 7.41 -2.29
CA TYR A 60 -2.80 8.42 -1.34
C TYR A 60 -3.64 8.37 -0.07
N TYR A 61 -3.00 8.62 1.06
CA TYR A 61 -3.66 8.69 2.36
C TYR A 61 -2.92 9.66 3.27
N ASP A 62 -3.59 10.70 3.73
CA ASP A 62 -3.06 11.59 4.78
C ASP A 62 -3.51 11.11 6.17
N PRO A 63 -2.61 10.52 6.99
CA PRO A 63 -2.97 10.03 8.32
C PRO A 63 -3.30 11.15 9.32
N TYR A 64 -3.11 12.41 8.96
CA TYR A 64 -3.45 13.58 9.78
C TYR A 64 -4.73 14.29 9.31
N ASP A 65 -5.29 13.92 8.16
CA ASP A 65 -6.56 14.43 7.67
C ASP A 65 -7.67 13.42 8.01
N GLU A 66 -8.49 13.75 9.01
CA GLU A 66 -9.61 12.90 9.42
C GLU A 66 -10.68 12.73 8.31
N THR A 67 -10.67 13.61 7.30
CA THR A 67 -11.60 13.56 6.17
C THR A 67 -11.10 12.71 5.01
N ASP A 68 -9.81 12.32 5.02
CA ASP A 68 -9.25 11.42 4.01
C ASP A 68 -9.60 9.96 4.33
N THR A 69 -10.81 9.55 3.96
CA THR A 69 -11.34 8.21 4.30
C THR A 69 -11.27 7.19 3.17
N GLN A 70 -10.91 7.60 1.95
CA GLN A 70 -11.06 6.76 0.76
C GLN A 70 -10.35 5.40 0.90
N ILE A 71 -9.10 5.39 1.38
CA ILE A 71 -8.38 4.14 1.58
C ILE A 71 -8.96 3.29 2.71
N LEU A 72 -9.56 3.93 3.72
CA LEU A 72 -10.20 3.26 4.84
C LEU A 72 -11.45 2.52 4.37
N ASP A 73 -12.20 3.13 3.46
CA ASP A 73 -13.40 2.55 2.85
C ASP A 73 -13.02 1.32 2.00
N ILE A 74 -11.95 1.43 1.19
CA ILE A 74 -11.40 0.31 0.40
C ILE A 74 -10.94 -0.84 1.33
N ILE A 75 -10.20 -0.52 2.39
CA ILE A 75 -9.75 -1.52 3.38
C ILE A 75 -10.95 -2.19 4.05
N ALA A 76 -11.97 -1.41 4.46
CA ALA A 76 -13.17 -1.93 5.12
C ALA A 76 -14.00 -2.83 4.20
N GLU A 77 -14.14 -2.46 2.92
CA GLU A 77 -14.86 -3.24 1.93
C GLU A 77 -14.18 -4.60 1.67
N HIS A 78 -12.89 -4.59 1.33
CA HIS A 78 -12.15 -5.84 1.10
C HIS A 78 -12.04 -6.70 2.36
N TYR A 79 -11.95 -6.08 3.54
CA TYR A 79 -12.01 -6.80 4.81
C TYR A 79 -13.35 -7.54 4.98
N LYS A 80 -14.47 -6.84 4.80
CA LYS A 80 -15.82 -7.43 4.92
C LYS A 80 -16.02 -8.57 3.92
N ASN A 81 -15.60 -8.36 2.68
CA ASN A 81 -15.71 -9.37 1.63
C ASN A 81 -14.79 -10.58 1.89
N LEU A 82 -13.59 -10.35 2.44
CA LEU A 82 -12.71 -11.43 2.87
C LEU A 82 -13.36 -12.27 3.97
N VAL A 83 -13.95 -11.63 4.99
CA VAL A 83 -14.67 -12.34 6.06
C VAL A 83 -15.80 -13.20 5.50
N ALA A 84 -16.61 -12.65 4.59
CA ALA A 84 -17.69 -13.39 3.94
C ALA A 84 -17.16 -14.60 3.15
N ALA A 85 -16.15 -14.39 2.31
CA ALA A 85 -15.55 -15.45 1.49
C ALA A 85 -14.91 -16.55 2.34
N LEU A 86 -14.31 -16.21 3.48
CA LEU A 86 -13.75 -17.19 4.43
C LEU A 86 -14.82 -18.04 5.11
N ARG A 87 -16.00 -17.45 5.41
CA ARG A 87 -17.15 -18.17 5.97
C ARG A 87 -17.80 -19.13 4.97
N GLU A 88 -17.83 -18.72 3.70
CA GLU A 88 -18.33 -19.54 2.59
C GLU A 88 -17.32 -20.59 2.10
N GLU A 89 -16.12 -20.64 2.70
CA GLU A 89 -14.99 -21.47 2.26
C GLU A 89 -14.60 -21.25 0.78
N ASN A 90 -14.94 -20.08 0.21
CA ASN A 90 -14.61 -19.72 -1.16
C ASN A 90 -13.16 -19.24 -1.23
N LYS A 91 -12.24 -20.20 -1.38
CA LYS A 91 -10.79 -19.94 -1.41
C LYS A 91 -10.38 -18.97 -2.52
N THR A 92 -11.03 -19.01 -3.69
CA THR A 92 -10.70 -18.11 -4.80
C THR A 92 -11.06 -16.67 -4.45
N ARG A 93 -12.29 -16.43 -3.97
CA ARG A 93 -12.71 -15.09 -3.55
C ARG A 93 -11.91 -14.61 -2.33
N ALA A 94 -11.68 -15.46 -1.34
CA ALA A 94 -10.85 -15.11 -0.19
C ALA A 94 -9.41 -14.74 -0.59
N SER A 95 -8.84 -15.43 -1.59
CA SER A 95 -7.50 -15.09 -2.11
C SER A 95 -7.48 -13.74 -2.81
N PHE A 96 -8.51 -13.44 -3.61
CA PHE A 96 -8.71 -12.15 -4.24
C PHE A 96 -8.82 -11.03 -3.21
N GLU A 97 -9.73 -11.17 -2.25
CA GLU A 97 -9.97 -10.15 -1.21
C GLU A 97 -8.75 -9.96 -0.31
N ALA A 98 -8.03 -11.04 0.02
CA ALA A 98 -6.80 -10.95 0.80
C ALA A 98 -5.71 -10.16 0.06
N ALA A 99 -5.53 -10.38 -1.25
CA ALA A 99 -4.56 -9.66 -2.07
C ALA A 99 -4.92 -8.17 -2.18
N TRP A 100 -6.16 -7.85 -2.53
CA TRP A 100 -6.61 -6.47 -2.67
C TRP A 100 -6.56 -5.70 -1.35
N LEU A 101 -6.94 -6.35 -0.24
CA LEU A 101 -6.80 -5.79 1.10
C LEU A 101 -5.33 -5.50 1.45
N ALA A 102 -4.43 -6.44 1.17
CA ALA A 102 -3.00 -6.23 1.41
C ALA A 102 -2.44 -5.10 0.55
N HIS A 103 -2.85 -5.01 -0.71
CA HIS A 103 -2.46 -3.93 -1.61
C HIS A 103 -2.84 -2.56 -1.03
N ALA A 104 -4.11 -2.36 -0.67
CA ALA A 104 -4.60 -1.12 -0.08
C ALA A 104 -3.86 -0.77 1.23
N VAL A 105 -3.61 -1.76 2.09
CA VAL A 105 -2.84 -1.55 3.33
C VAL A 105 -1.39 -1.15 3.04
N VAL A 106 -0.73 -1.78 2.06
CA VAL A 106 0.66 -1.44 1.68
C VAL A 106 0.75 -0.04 1.10
N ASP A 107 -0.18 0.34 0.24
CA ASP A 107 -0.22 1.68 -0.33
C ASP A 107 -0.49 2.73 0.74
N GLY A 108 -1.45 2.47 1.62
CA GLY A 108 -1.77 3.35 2.75
C GLY A 108 -0.68 3.44 3.81
N LEU A 109 0.34 2.56 3.75
CA LEU A 109 1.54 2.61 4.59
C LEU A 109 2.80 2.95 3.78
N THR A 110 2.66 3.41 2.55
CA THR A 110 3.79 3.84 1.73
C THR A 110 4.10 5.30 2.03
N PRO A 111 5.33 5.65 2.51
CA PRO A 111 5.64 7.04 2.88
C PRO A 111 5.42 8.07 1.76
N ALA A 112 5.70 7.69 0.50
CA ALA A 112 5.48 8.58 -0.65
C ALA A 112 3.99 8.85 -0.93
N HIS A 113 3.09 8.05 -0.38
CA HIS A 113 1.64 8.18 -0.51
C HIS A 113 1.01 9.03 0.61
N HIS A 114 1.78 9.35 1.65
CA HIS A 114 1.40 10.32 2.69
C HIS A 114 1.78 11.75 2.31
N TYR A 115 2.64 11.91 1.31
CA TYR A 115 3.01 13.22 0.78
C TYR A 115 1.82 13.83 0.01
N PRO A 116 1.59 15.16 0.07
CA PRO A 116 0.51 15.85 -0.65
C PRO A 116 0.74 15.91 -2.17
N TYR A 117 0.93 14.75 -2.79
CA TYR A 117 1.27 14.57 -4.19
C TYR A 117 0.19 15.15 -5.10
N GLU A 118 -1.09 14.90 -4.80
CA GLU A 118 -2.19 15.40 -5.63
C GLU A 118 -2.31 16.92 -5.56
N LYS A 119 -2.09 17.53 -4.38
CA LYS A 119 -2.06 19.00 -4.25
C LYS A 119 -0.94 19.59 -5.12
N GLU A 120 0.25 19.00 -5.09
CA GLU A 120 1.36 19.42 -5.96
C GLU A 120 1.07 19.16 -7.44
N LEU A 121 0.46 18.03 -7.80
CA LEU A 121 0.13 17.70 -9.18
C LEU A 121 -0.97 18.61 -9.75
N GLN A 122 -1.99 18.93 -8.96
CA GLN A 122 -3.01 19.93 -9.31
C GLN A 122 -2.38 21.30 -9.51
N ARG A 123 -1.46 21.71 -8.62
CA ARG A 123 -0.70 22.96 -8.78
C ARG A 123 0.08 22.99 -10.10
N LEU A 124 0.79 21.91 -10.43
CA LEU A 124 1.53 21.78 -11.69
C LEU A 124 0.65 21.78 -12.95
N ARG A 125 -0.65 21.53 -12.79
CA ARG A 125 -1.65 21.47 -13.87
C ARG A 125 -2.60 22.66 -13.90
N GLY A 126 -2.31 23.72 -13.14
CA GLY A 126 -3.16 24.91 -13.10
C GLY A 126 -4.53 24.66 -12.46
N GLY A 127 -4.60 23.76 -11.46
CA GLY A 127 -5.82 23.47 -10.70
C GLY A 127 -6.72 22.37 -11.29
N LYS A 128 -6.31 21.71 -12.37
CA LYS A 128 -7.08 20.60 -12.97
C LYS A 128 -6.89 19.29 -12.18
N GLY A 129 -8.01 18.68 -11.79
CA GLY A 129 -8.09 17.41 -11.04
C GLY A 129 -7.71 16.16 -11.86
N ILE A 130 -8.01 14.99 -11.31
CA ILE A 130 -7.67 13.70 -11.95
C ILE A 130 -8.59 13.41 -13.15
N GLU A 131 -9.82 13.91 -13.11
CA GLU A 131 -10.84 13.78 -14.16
C GLU A 131 -10.40 14.38 -15.49
N SER A 132 -9.43 15.29 -15.48
CA SER A 132 -8.88 15.88 -16.71
C SER A 132 -7.78 15.01 -17.36
N ARG A 133 -7.53 13.78 -16.87
CA ARG A 133 -6.38 12.94 -17.25
C ARG A 133 -6.85 11.66 -17.97
N THR A 134 -7.63 11.81 -19.03
CA THR A 134 -8.32 10.71 -19.70
C THR A 134 -7.41 9.88 -20.61
N THR A 135 -6.22 10.39 -20.96
CA THR A 135 -5.24 9.65 -21.78
C THR A 135 -3.89 9.44 -21.08
N ALA A 136 -3.18 8.37 -21.46
CA ALA A 136 -1.82 8.10 -20.96
C ALA A 136 -0.84 9.27 -21.25
N LYS A 137 -1.01 9.94 -22.39
CA LYS A 137 -0.21 11.12 -22.75
C LYS A 137 -0.46 12.29 -21.82
N GLU A 138 -1.72 12.56 -21.47
CA GLU A 138 -2.09 13.63 -20.54
C GLU A 138 -1.65 13.34 -19.12
N LYS A 139 -1.46 12.07 -18.74
CA LYS A 139 -0.86 11.69 -17.45
C LYS A 139 0.64 11.99 -17.39
N ILE A 140 1.35 11.76 -18.49
CA ILE A 140 2.82 11.87 -18.55
C ILE A 140 3.30 13.30 -18.82
N LEU A 141 2.61 14.05 -19.70
CA LEU A 141 3.01 15.40 -20.09
C LEU A 141 2.23 16.45 -19.31
N MET A 142 2.95 17.37 -18.66
CA MET A 142 2.30 18.49 -17.97
C MET A 142 1.84 19.55 -18.96
N PRO A 143 0.63 20.11 -18.80
CA PRO A 143 0.14 21.23 -19.60
C PRO A 143 0.87 22.53 -19.23
N GLY A 144 0.69 23.55 -20.06
CA GLY A 144 1.15 24.92 -19.82
C GLY A 144 0.63 25.84 -20.92
N ASP A 145 0.31 27.09 -20.57
CA ASP A 145 -0.30 28.06 -21.49
C ASP A 145 0.74 28.63 -22.47
N THR A 146 2.01 28.56 -22.09
CA THR A 146 3.16 28.94 -22.94
C THR A 146 4.17 27.80 -23.06
N MET A 147 5.00 27.83 -24.11
CA MET A 147 6.08 26.84 -24.27
C MET A 147 7.08 26.87 -23.11
N ARG A 148 7.39 28.06 -22.59
CA ARG A 148 8.26 28.23 -21.42
C ARG A 148 7.65 27.61 -20.17
N GLU A 149 6.36 27.81 -19.96
CA GLU A 149 5.63 27.21 -18.84
C GLU A 149 5.55 25.69 -18.97
N LYS A 150 5.23 25.18 -20.17
CA LYS A 150 5.20 23.74 -20.43
C LYS A 150 6.54 23.08 -20.13
N LEU A 151 7.66 23.67 -20.55
CA LEU A 151 9.00 23.19 -20.22
C LEU A 151 9.26 23.19 -18.71
N ARG A 152 8.91 24.29 -18.02
CA ARG A 152 9.04 24.41 -16.56
C ARG A 152 8.22 23.35 -15.83
N ASN A 153 6.96 23.15 -16.20
CA ASN A 153 6.06 22.20 -15.52
C ASN A 153 6.52 20.76 -15.76
N ASN A 154 7.00 20.43 -16.95
CA ASN A 154 7.57 19.11 -17.22
C ASN A 154 8.91 18.91 -16.48
N TRP A 155 9.74 19.94 -16.32
CA TRP A 155 10.92 19.87 -15.45
C TRP A 155 10.55 19.65 -13.97
N GLN A 156 9.52 20.33 -13.46
CA GLN A 156 9.02 20.12 -12.09
C GLN A 156 8.39 18.72 -11.89
N MET A 157 7.98 18.05 -12.96
CA MET A 157 7.46 16.68 -12.93
C MET A 157 8.57 15.62 -13.02
N TRP A 158 9.55 15.82 -13.92
CA TRP A 158 10.50 14.78 -14.35
C TRP A 158 11.98 15.12 -14.16
N GLY A 159 12.32 16.39 -13.96
CA GLY A 159 13.70 16.87 -13.78
C GLY A 159 14.29 16.44 -12.43
N ASP A 160 15.46 17.00 -12.10
CA ASP A 160 16.06 16.75 -10.78
C ASP A 160 15.10 17.19 -9.67
N LYS A 161 14.85 16.29 -8.72
CA LYS A 161 13.82 16.42 -7.67
C LYS A 161 12.39 16.68 -8.17
N GLY A 162 12.11 16.32 -9.43
CA GLY A 162 10.78 16.36 -10.01
C GLY A 162 9.81 15.45 -9.26
N LEU A 163 8.53 15.84 -9.20
CA LEU A 163 7.51 15.19 -8.37
C LEU A 163 7.38 13.68 -8.66
N LEU A 164 7.16 13.30 -9.91
CA LEU A 164 6.98 11.89 -10.30
C LEU A 164 8.31 11.14 -10.33
N ALA A 165 9.39 11.78 -10.79
CA ALA A 165 10.72 11.18 -10.79
C ALA A 165 11.16 10.76 -9.38
N THR A 166 10.95 11.63 -8.39
CA THR A 166 11.28 11.38 -6.98
C THR A 166 10.41 10.27 -6.39
N HIS A 167 9.10 10.31 -6.66
CA HIS A 167 8.19 9.26 -6.21
C HIS A 167 8.62 7.88 -6.75
N ILE A 168 8.81 7.74 -8.06
CA ILE A 168 9.24 6.48 -8.69
C ILE A 168 10.59 6.02 -8.13
N ALA A 169 11.55 6.93 -7.96
CA ALA A 169 12.87 6.60 -7.43
C ALA A 169 12.81 6.10 -5.98
N PHE A 170 11.92 6.66 -5.16
CA PHE A 170 11.66 6.16 -3.81
C PHE A 170 11.08 4.75 -3.85
N GLU A 171 9.97 4.53 -4.56
CA GLU A 171 9.32 3.22 -4.66
C GLU A 171 10.30 2.13 -5.16
N ALA A 172 11.07 2.45 -6.21
CA ALA A 172 12.05 1.53 -6.79
C ALA A 172 13.14 1.16 -5.78
N GLY A 173 13.67 2.12 -5.03
CA GLY A 173 14.68 1.81 -4.03
C GLY A 173 14.12 1.03 -2.83
N VAL A 174 12.87 1.27 -2.42
CA VAL A 174 12.26 0.42 -1.39
C VAL A 174 12.11 -1.02 -1.91
N ALA A 175 11.69 -1.21 -3.16
CA ALA A 175 11.63 -2.55 -3.78
C ALA A 175 12.99 -3.24 -3.76
N LEU A 176 14.07 -2.56 -4.19
CA LEU A 176 15.44 -3.09 -4.15
C LEU A 176 15.88 -3.50 -2.74
N VAL A 177 15.45 -2.74 -1.73
CA VAL A 177 15.75 -3.00 -0.33
C VAL A 177 14.95 -4.19 0.23
N ILE A 178 13.70 -4.36 -0.19
CA ILE A 178 12.76 -5.38 0.31
C ILE A 178 13.01 -6.75 -0.31
N LEU A 179 13.27 -6.81 -1.62
CA LEU A 179 13.41 -8.07 -2.37
C LEU A 179 14.35 -9.10 -1.69
N PRO A 180 15.57 -8.75 -1.25
CA PRO A 180 16.49 -9.70 -0.62
C PRO A 180 16.21 -9.97 0.87
N LEU A 181 15.21 -9.32 1.49
CA LEU A 181 14.93 -9.50 2.91
C LEU A 181 14.50 -10.93 3.24
N ARG A 182 14.98 -11.43 4.38
CA ARG A 182 14.62 -12.74 4.92
C ARG A 182 13.81 -12.56 6.19
N PHE A 183 12.71 -13.31 6.30
CA PHE A 183 11.80 -13.29 7.45
C PHE A 183 12.52 -13.41 8.80
N THR A 184 13.50 -14.32 8.91
CA THR A 184 14.25 -14.59 10.14
C THR A 184 15.12 -13.42 10.62
N ARG A 185 15.37 -12.43 9.78
CA ARG A 185 16.17 -11.23 10.12
C ARG A 185 15.31 -10.01 10.46
N MET A 186 13.99 -10.17 10.45
CA MET A 186 13.05 -9.09 10.74
C MET A 186 12.64 -9.11 12.21
N ARG A 187 12.41 -7.92 12.76
CA ARG A 187 11.81 -7.72 14.08
C ARG A 187 10.43 -7.13 13.87
N PHE A 188 9.41 -7.97 14.00
CA PHE A 188 8.02 -7.58 13.76
C PHE A 188 7.43 -6.83 14.95
N GLN A 189 6.39 -6.04 14.68
CA GLN A 189 5.61 -5.43 15.75
C GLN A 189 4.89 -6.54 16.53
N PRO A 190 4.77 -6.38 17.87
CA PRO A 190 3.95 -7.28 18.66
C PRO A 190 2.50 -7.17 18.18
N ARG A 191 1.78 -8.28 18.25
CA ARG A 191 0.36 -8.29 17.93
C ARG A 191 -0.40 -7.39 18.90
N PRO A 192 -1.20 -6.40 18.43
CA PRO A 192 -1.97 -5.56 19.32
C PRO A 192 -3.09 -6.37 20.00
N LYS A 193 -3.48 -5.96 21.21
CA LYS A 193 -4.54 -6.63 21.98
C LYS A 193 -5.85 -5.87 21.81
N ARG A 194 -6.87 -6.52 21.27
CA ARG A 194 -8.26 -6.00 21.21
C ARG A 194 -8.41 -4.66 20.45
N THR A 195 -7.51 -4.34 19.54
CA THR A 195 -7.61 -3.13 18.71
C THR A 195 -8.38 -3.43 17.42
N PRO A 196 -9.44 -2.69 17.09
CA PRO A 196 -10.09 -2.77 15.79
C PRO A 196 -9.09 -2.63 14.63
N TYR A 197 -9.27 -3.38 13.55
CA TYR A 197 -8.30 -3.45 12.45
C TYR A 197 -8.06 -2.10 11.78
N LEU A 198 -9.11 -1.26 11.61
CA LEU A 198 -8.98 0.09 11.06
C LEU A 198 -8.23 1.04 11.99
N GLU A 199 -8.55 1.03 13.29
CA GLU A 199 -7.82 1.85 14.27
C GLU A 199 -6.34 1.48 14.32
N TYR A 200 -6.05 0.18 14.25
CA TYR A 200 -4.66 -0.28 14.15
C TYR A 200 -4.01 0.23 12.87
N PHE A 201 -4.65 0.08 11.70
CA PHE A 201 -4.14 0.62 10.43
C PHE A 201 -3.83 2.12 10.54
N LYS A 202 -4.77 2.94 11.03
CA LYS A 202 -4.56 4.39 11.21
C LYS A 202 -3.34 4.67 12.10
N SER A 203 -3.22 3.98 13.23
CA SER A 203 -2.07 4.15 14.13
C SER A 203 -0.74 3.81 13.45
N GLN A 204 -0.71 2.77 12.60
CA GLN A 204 0.50 2.39 11.88
C GLN A 204 0.81 3.38 10.76
N ALA A 205 -0.19 3.96 10.11
CA ALA A 205 0.00 5.01 9.12
C ALA A 205 0.60 6.28 9.74
N THR A 206 0.12 6.72 10.91
CA THR A 206 0.73 7.82 11.66
C THR A 206 2.19 7.52 12.02
N ILE A 207 2.47 6.32 12.55
CA ILE A 207 3.85 5.90 12.85
C ILE A 207 4.74 5.99 11.60
N VAL A 208 4.25 5.51 10.45
CA VAL A 208 4.99 5.54 9.19
C VAL A 208 5.27 6.98 8.74
N ALA A 209 4.28 7.86 8.80
CA ALA A 209 4.45 9.27 8.45
C ALA A 209 5.50 9.94 9.36
N ASP A 210 5.47 9.65 10.66
CA ASP A 210 6.43 10.17 11.64
C ASP A 210 7.87 9.69 11.41
N LEU A 211 8.09 8.59 10.69
CA LEU A 211 9.45 8.16 10.33
C LEU A 211 10.16 9.15 9.38
N LYS A 212 9.39 9.98 8.67
CA LYS A 212 9.86 11.01 7.72
C LYS A 212 10.84 10.45 6.66
N LEU A 213 10.58 9.23 6.19
CA LEU A 213 11.49 8.51 5.30
C LEU A 213 11.50 9.10 3.89
N TYR A 214 10.33 9.56 3.41
CA TYR A 214 10.21 10.16 2.09
C TYR A 214 10.86 11.55 2.05
N GLU A 215 10.72 12.34 3.10
CA GLU A 215 11.37 13.64 3.28
C GLU A 215 12.89 13.48 3.40
N GLN A 216 13.35 12.49 4.17
CA GLN A 216 14.78 12.18 4.24
C GLN A 216 15.32 11.80 2.85
N PHE A 217 14.57 11.02 2.08
CA PHE A 217 14.90 10.68 0.69
C PHE A 217 14.91 11.92 -0.21
N TYR A 218 13.91 12.80 -0.08
CA TYR A 218 13.82 14.03 -0.86
C TYR A 218 15.04 14.94 -0.67
N VAL A 219 15.57 14.99 0.55
CA VAL A 219 16.75 15.79 0.91
C VAL A 219 18.05 15.14 0.46
N SER A 220 18.20 13.82 0.66
CA SER A 220 19.52 13.14 0.59
C SER A 220 19.61 11.99 -0.41
N ALA A 221 18.56 11.76 -1.20
CA ALA A 221 18.38 10.59 -2.05
C ALA A 221 18.55 9.26 -1.28
N TRP A 222 18.82 8.18 -1.99
CA TRP A 222 19.06 6.87 -1.39
C TRP A 222 20.43 6.82 -0.71
N THR A 223 20.44 6.65 0.60
CA THR A 223 21.65 6.44 1.40
C THR A 223 21.63 5.08 2.10
N PRO A 224 22.79 4.51 2.46
CA PRO A 224 22.84 3.27 3.27
C PRO A 224 22.08 3.41 4.60
N LYS A 225 22.09 4.61 5.19
CA LYS A 225 21.33 4.93 6.41
C LYS A 225 19.84 4.81 6.15
N LEU A 226 19.31 5.46 5.11
CA LEU A 226 17.89 5.36 4.74
C LEU A 226 17.48 3.92 4.43
N ALA A 227 18.28 3.18 3.64
CA ALA A 227 18.03 1.77 3.34
C ALA A 227 18.04 0.88 4.59
N LYS A 228 18.85 1.19 5.60
CA LYS A 228 18.82 0.49 6.89
C LYS A 228 17.54 0.79 7.68
N ARG A 229 17.09 2.05 7.70
CA ARG A 229 15.84 2.46 8.35
C ARG A 229 14.63 1.80 7.71
N VAL A 230 14.52 1.85 6.39
CA VAL A 230 13.45 1.17 5.64
C VAL A 230 13.34 -0.31 6.03
N ARG A 231 14.45 -1.04 6.08
CA ARG A 231 14.45 -2.48 6.46
C ARG A 231 14.03 -2.74 7.90
N ARG A 232 14.36 -1.84 8.82
CA ARG A 232 14.25 -2.07 10.27
C ARG A 232 13.02 -1.44 10.90
N GLU A 233 12.54 -0.34 10.32
CA GLU A 233 11.45 0.48 10.84
C GLU A 233 10.21 0.31 9.95
N LEU A 234 10.31 0.58 8.65
CA LEU A 234 9.15 0.57 7.74
C LEU A 234 8.63 -0.83 7.43
N VAL A 235 9.48 -1.70 6.88
CA VAL A 235 9.03 -3.00 6.34
C VAL A 235 8.40 -3.89 7.42
N PRO A 236 8.94 -3.98 8.65
CA PRO A 236 8.29 -4.75 9.69
C PRO A 236 6.93 -4.19 10.12
N VAL A 237 6.74 -2.87 10.11
CA VAL A 237 5.43 -2.24 10.38
C VAL A 237 4.42 -2.65 9.31
N ILE A 238 4.76 -2.49 8.03
CA ILE A 238 3.88 -2.88 6.92
C ILE A 238 3.49 -4.36 7.01
N VAL A 239 4.49 -5.25 7.12
CA VAL A 239 4.26 -6.70 7.18
C VAL A 239 3.40 -7.10 8.39
N SER A 240 3.64 -6.50 9.56
CA SER A 240 2.85 -6.78 10.76
C SER A 240 1.41 -6.29 10.61
N THR A 241 1.21 -5.17 9.91
CA THR A 241 -0.12 -4.59 9.68
C THR A 241 -0.96 -5.45 8.77
N VAL A 242 -0.44 -5.84 7.61
CA VAL A 242 -1.12 -6.77 6.69
C VAL A 242 -1.46 -8.08 7.41
N ALA A 243 -0.47 -8.68 8.11
CA ALA A 243 -0.68 -9.93 8.82
C ALA A 243 -1.76 -9.82 9.92
N TYR A 244 -1.79 -8.70 10.66
CA TYR A 244 -2.79 -8.47 11.71
C TYR A 244 -4.20 -8.28 11.14
N ILE A 245 -4.34 -7.55 10.04
CA ILE A 245 -5.65 -7.32 9.42
C ILE A 245 -6.20 -8.64 8.88
N TRP A 246 -5.36 -9.46 8.22
CA TRP A 246 -5.75 -10.81 7.81
C TRP A 246 -6.12 -11.70 9.01
N GLN A 247 -5.38 -11.63 10.12
CA GLN A 247 -5.73 -12.36 11.36
C GLN A 247 -7.10 -11.93 11.88
N SER A 248 -7.37 -10.63 11.89
CA SER A 248 -8.63 -10.07 12.38
C SER A 248 -9.80 -10.60 11.53
N ALA A 249 -9.65 -10.60 10.20
CA ALA A 249 -10.66 -11.14 9.28
C ALA A 249 -10.88 -12.65 9.49
N ALA A 250 -9.79 -13.42 9.63
CA ALA A 250 -9.89 -14.86 9.90
C ALA A 250 -10.57 -15.14 11.25
N GLU A 251 -10.19 -14.42 12.31
CA GLU A 251 -10.82 -14.57 13.62
C GLU A 251 -12.30 -14.17 13.60
N GLU A 252 -12.68 -13.15 12.84
CA GLU A 252 -14.07 -12.76 12.67
C GLU A 252 -14.88 -13.78 11.85
N ALA A 253 -14.26 -14.40 10.84
CA ALA A 253 -14.89 -15.46 10.07
C ALA A 253 -15.12 -16.73 10.91
N TYR A 254 -14.14 -17.10 11.75
CA TYR A 254 -14.10 -18.38 12.46
C TYR A 254 -14.38 -18.29 13.97
N LYS A 255 -14.73 -17.12 14.49
CA LYS A 255 -15.28 -16.97 15.85
C LYS A 255 -16.57 -17.80 15.93
N LYS A 256 -16.45 -18.99 16.54
CA LYS A 256 -17.57 -19.86 16.90
C LYS A 256 -18.70 -19.04 17.51
N GLY A 257 -19.92 -19.27 17.05
CA GLY A 257 -21.12 -18.89 17.76
C GLY A 257 -21.03 -19.36 19.21
N LYS A 258 -20.75 -18.42 20.12
CA LYS A 258 -21.24 -18.48 21.49
C LYS A 258 -22.60 -17.79 21.51
N SER A 259 -23.54 -18.35 20.77
CA SER A 259 -24.95 -18.20 21.12
C SER A 259 -25.20 -19.30 22.15
N THR A 260 -25.13 -18.94 23.42
CA THR A 260 -25.95 -19.59 24.46
C THR A 260 -27.39 -19.22 24.22
#